data_AF-A0A7S1R5B5-F1
#
_entry.id   AF-A0A7S1R5B5-F1
#
_cell.length_a   1.000
_cell.length_b   1.000
_cell.length_c   1.000
_cell.angle_alpha   90.00
_cell.angle_beta   90.00
_cell.angle_gamma   90.00
#
_symmetry.space_group_name_H-M   'P 1'
#
loop_
_entity.id
_entity.type
_entity.pdbx_description
1 polymer ?
#
loop_
_entity_poly.entity_id
_entity_poly.type
_entity_poly.pdbx_seq_one_letter_code
_entity_poly.pdbx_strand_id
1 'polypeptide(L)'
;LGTSMPDLFASLSAAREEPTADASIVNVTGSNSVNVFLGLGLPWTFAAFYWESSGPTAEWREHLYNGQSYQSLFGDRDYPSGGFMVPAGGTLAFSVAVFTACALSCIALLIARRIAYGGELGGPRRAQLRDAGILVLLWIGYVSASSVNASLSAA
;
A
#
# COMPACT_ATOMS: atom_id res chain seq x y z
N LEU A 1 -10.37 -7.31 9.39
CA LEU A 1 -11.56 -6.53 9.81
C LEU A 1 -11.38 -5.82 11.16
N GLY A 2 -10.53 -6.30 12.09
CA GLY A 2 -10.44 -5.73 13.46
C GLY A 2 -9.64 -4.42 13.62
N THR A 3 -8.53 -4.23 12.91
CA THR A 3 -7.66 -3.05 13.09
C THR A 3 -8.17 -1.79 12.37
N SER A 4 -8.89 -1.95 11.26
CA SER A 4 -9.43 -0.84 10.47
C SER A 4 -10.87 -0.47 10.82
N MET A 5 -11.48 -1.16 11.79
CA MET A 5 -12.85 -0.84 12.24
C MET A 5 -12.96 0.58 12.82
N PRO A 6 -12.04 1.03 13.69
CA PRO A 6 -12.01 2.42 14.14
C PRO A 6 -11.90 3.41 12.98
N ASP A 7 -11.06 3.14 11.97
CA ASP A 7 -10.92 3.99 10.78
C ASP A 7 -12.22 4.07 9.97
N LEU A 8 -12.92 2.94 9.83
CA LEU A 8 -14.21 2.90 9.14
C LEU A 8 -15.25 3.78 9.84
N PHE A 9 -15.35 3.69 11.17
CA PHE A 9 -16.30 4.51 11.93
C PHE A 9 -15.93 5.98 11.93
N ALA A 10 -14.64 6.31 12.04
CA ALA A 10 -14.16 7.69 11.93
C ALA A 10 -14.47 8.28 10.54
N SER A 11 -14.20 7.54 9.46
CA SER A 11 -14.54 7.98 8.09
C SER A 11 -16.05 8.09 7.87
N LEU A 12 -16.86 7.20 8.46
CA LEU A 12 -18.31 7.27 8.40
C LEU A 12 -18.86 8.50 9.13
N SER A 13 -18.33 8.81 10.32
CA SER A 13 -18.72 10.01 11.08
C SER A 13 -18.37 11.27 10.27
N ALA A 14 -17.12 11.37 9.81
CA ALA A 14 -16.65 12.48 8.99
C ALA A 14 -17.48 12.67 7.70
N ALA A 15 -17.89 11.58 7.06
CA ALA A 15 -18.73 11.65 5.86
C ALA A 15 -20.19 12.07 6.13
N ARG A 16 -20.70 11.90 7.37
CA ARG A 16 -22.06 12.28 7.76
C ARG A 16 -22.15 13.71 8.30
N GLU A 17 -21.07 14.21 8.87
CA GLU A 17 -21.02 15.51 9.54
C GLU A 17 -20.79 16.67 8.55
N GLU A 18 -20.25 16.40 7.36
CA GLU A 18 -19.95 17.44 6.36
C GLU A 18 -20.69 17.22 5.02
N PRO A 19 -21.29 18.27 4.42
CA PRO A 19 -22.00 18.16 3.14
C PRO A 19 -21.14 17.70 1.94
N THR A 20 -19.85 18.05 1.94
CA THR A 20 -18.86 17.68 0.91
C THR A 20 -18.15 16.36 1.20
N ALA A 21 -18.20 15.92 2.47
CA ALA A 21 -17.57 14.70 2.98
C ALA A 21 -16.05 14.61 2.71
N ASP A 22 -15.39 15.74 2.48
CA ASP A 22 -13.95 15.80 2.15
C ASP A 22 -13.10 15.32 3.34
N ALA A 23 -13.54 15.60 4.57
CA ALA A 23 -12.88 15.14 5.78
C ALA A 23 -12.70 13.60 5.84
N SER A 24 -13.61 12.83 5.22
CA SER A 24 -13.51 11.37 5.20
C SER A 24 -12.36 10.86 4.31
N ILE A 25 -11.99 11.59 3.25
CA ILE A 25 -10.82 11.28 2.42
C ILE A 25 -9.54 11.51 3.21
N VAL A 26 -9.45 12.62 3.95
CA VAL A 26 -8.31 12.93 4.81
C VAL A 26 -8.15 11.88 5.90
N ASN A 27 -9.26 11.40 6.49
CA ASN A 27 -9.21 10.34 7.49
C ASN A 27 -8.63 9.03 6.92
N VAL A 28 -9.14 8.57 5.77
CA VAL A 28 -8.66 7.33 5.13
C VAL A 28 -7.20 7.44 4.68
N THR A 29 -6.84 8.56 4.06
CA THR A 29 -5.47 8.76 3.54
C THR A 29 -4.47 8.97 4.67
N GLY A 30 -4.85 9.70 5.72
CA GLY A 30 -4.03 9.92 6.90
C GLY A 30 -3.76 8.64 7.69
N SER A 31 -4.80 7.85 8.00
CA SER A 31 -4.61 6.60 8.75
C SER A 31 -3.81 5.56 7.96
N ASN A 32 -4.07 5.43 6.65
CA ASN A 32 -3.26 4.57 5.79
C ASN A 32 -1.80 5.03 5.68
N SER A 33 -1.56 6.34 5.62
CA SER A 33 -0.20 6.89 5.61
C SER A 33 0.54 6.55 6.89
N VAL A 34 -0.10 6.70 8.06
CA VAL A 34 0.48 6.31 9.35
C VAL A 34 0.80 4.81 9.38
N ASN A 35 -0.11 3.97 8.91
CA ASN A 35 0.11 2.52 8.87
C ASN A 35 1.32 2.14 7.99
N VAL A 36 1.50 2.81 6.84
CA VAL A 36 2.63 2.55 5.95
C VAL A 36 3.93 3.14 6.51
N PHE A 37 3.96 4.43 6.81
CA PHE A 37 5.20 5.12 7.20
C PHE A 37 5.65 4.78 8.62
N LEU A 38 4.74 4.81 9.58
CA LEU A 38 5.07 4.52 10.99
C LEU A 38 4.99 3.02 11.27
N GLY A 39 4.03 2.31 10.68
CA GLY A 39 3.87 0.88 10.91
C GLY A 39 4.92 0.02 10.20
N LEU A 40 5.19 0.26 8.92
CA LEU A 40 6.18 -0.50 8.14
C LEU A 40 7.50 0.24 7.98
N GLY A 41 7.46 1.55 7.72
CA GLY A 41 8.65 2.35 7.44
C GLY A 41 9.60 2.47 8.63
N LEU A 42 9.12 2.86 9.81
CA LEU A 42 9.97 3.04 10.99
C LEU A 42 10.72 1.77 11.42
N PRO A 43 10.08 0.59 11.57
CA PRO A 43 10.81 -0.64 11.87
C PRO A 43 11.86 -0.96 10.81
N TRP A 44 11.57 -0.69 9.54
CA TRP A 44 12.51 -0.92 8.45
C TRP A 44 13.72 0.01 8.52
N THR A 45 13.49 1.29 8.84
CA THR A 45 14.58 2.25 9.07
C THR A 45 15.45 1.86 10.27
N PHE A 46 14.85 1.45 11.39
CA PHE A 46 15.62 0.99 12.55
C PHE A 46 16.40 -0.29 12.25
N ALA A 47 15.81 -1.24 11.53
CA ALA A 47 16.50 -2.44 11.09
C ALA A 47 17.70 -2.08 10.21
N ALA A 48 17.55 -1.16 9.25
CA ALA A 48 18.65 -0.71 8.39
C ALA A 48 19.83 -0.14 9.20
N PHE A 49 19.57 0.74 10.17
CA PHE A 49 20.62 1.27 11.04
C PHE A 49 21.27 0.21 11.94
N TYR A 50 20.47 -0.72 12.47
CA TYR A 50 20.99 -1.82 13.28
C TYR A 50 21.94 -2.71 12.47
N TRP A 51 21.56 -3.09 11.25
CA TRP A 51 22.37 -3.96 10.40
C TRP A 51 23.61 -3.25 9.84
N GLU A 52 23.53 -1.94 9.58
CA GLU A 52 24.69 -1.13 9.20
C GLU A 52 25.71 -1.02 10.34
N SER A 53 25.25 -0.85 11.58
CA SER A 53 26.13 -0.67 12.74
C SER A 53 26.67 -1.97 13.33
N SER A 54 25.85 -3.01 13.39
CA SER A 54 26.19 -4.28 14.04
C SER A 54 26.76 -5.32 13.07
N GLY A 55 26.46 -5.17 11.77
CA GLY A 55 26.80 -6.16 10.75
C GLY A 55 26.01 -7.47 10.87
N PRO A 56 26.17 -8.37 9.88
CA PRO A 56 25.44 -9.63 9.83
C PRO A 56 26.00 -10.68 10.79
N THR A 57 25.10 -11.30 11.54
CA THR A 57 25.39 -12.47 12.39
C THR A 57 25.75 -13.70 11.53
N ALA A 58 26.34 -14.73 12.14
CA ALA A 58 26.65 -15.98 11.44
C ALA A 58 25.38 -16.64 10.86
N GLU A 59 24.28 -16.65 11.61
CA GLU A 59 22.98 -17.17 11.17
C GLU A 59 22.50 -16.49 9.87
N TRP A 60 22.55 -15.16 9.81
CA TRP A 60 22.12 -14.40 8.63
C TRP A 60 23.06 -14.55 7.43
N ARG A 61 24.36 -14.81 7.66
CA ARG A 61 25.30 -15.11 6.57
C ARG A 61 25.05 -16.48 5.95
N GLU A 62 24.58 -17.43 6.75
CA GLU A 62 24.27 -18.80 6.31
C GLU A 62 22.82 -18.95 5.83
N HIS A 63 21.98 -17.94 6.06
CA HIS A 63 20.58 -17.96 5.64
C HIS A 63 20.46 -18.06 4.11
N LEU A 64 19.66 -19.01 3.64
CA LEU A 64 19.38 -19.22 2.23
C LEU A 64 17.97 -18.76 1.91
N TYR A 65 17.83 -17.91 0.89
CA TYR A 65 16.55 -17.54 0.32
C TYR A 65 16.34 -18.31 -0.97
N ASN A 66 15.32 -19.17 -1.03
CA ASN A 66 15.08 -20.07 -2.17
C ASN A 66 16.33 -20.84 -2.63
N GLY A 67 17.16 -21.28 -1.67
CA GLY A 67 18.40 -22.00 -1.94
C GLY A 67 19.60 -21.13 -2.35
N GLN A 68 19.44 -19.81 -2.39
CA GLN A 68 20.50 -18.87 -2.75
C GLN A 68 21.01 -18.09 -1.52
N SER A 69 22.32 -17.90 -1.42
CA SER A 69 22.96 -17.13 -0.34
C SER A 69 22.93 -15.63 -0.62
N TYR A 70 23.16 -14.82 0.42
CA TYR A 70 23.30 -13.37 0.30
C TYR A 70 24.28 -12.96 -0.82
N GLN A 71 25.47 -13.57 -0.83
CA GLN A 71 26.52 -13.27 -1.83
C GLN A 71 26.05 -13.56 -3.25
N SER A 72 25.25 -14.60 -3.46
CA SER A 72 24.75 -14.95 -4.79
C SER A 72 23.65 -14.03 -5.31
N LEU A 73 22.85 -13.44 -4.40
CA LEU A 73 21.72 -12.58 -4.75
C LEU A 73 22.11 -11.10 -4.88
N PHE A 74 23.02 -10.61 -4.02
CA PHE A 74 23.33 -9.18 -3.91
C PHE A 74 24.78 -8.83 -4.26
N GLY A 75 25.68 -9.82 -4.29
CA GLY A 75 27.06 -9.66 -4.77
C GLY A 75 27.96 -8.75 -3.91
N ASP A 76 29.24 -9.12 -3.82
CA ASP A 76 30.26 -8.39 -3.04
C ASP A 76 30.52 -6.94 -3.51
N ARG A 77 29.97 -6.51 -4.67
CA ARG A 77 30.24 -5.17 -5.23
C ARG A 77 29.46 -4.06 -4.56
N ASP A 78 28.21 -4.31 -4.20
CA ASP A 78 27.33 -3.24 -3.73
C ASP A 78 27.23 -3.23 -2.19
N TYR A 79 27.29 -4.40 -1.55
CA TYR A 79 27.09 -4.54 -0.09
C TYR A 79 27.96 -5.65 0.53
N PRO A 80 29.31 -5.50 0.53
CA PRO A 80 30.24 -6.55 0.97
C PRO A 80 30.12 -6.91 2.46
N SER A 81 29.64 -5.98 3.28
CA SER A 81 29.40 -6.17 4.73
C SER A 81 27.94 -6.47 5.07
N GLY A 82 27.06 -6.63 4.07
CA GLY A 82 25.65 -6.90 4.30
C GLY A 82 25.37 -8.37 4.62
N GLY A 83 24.16 -8.64 5.12
CA GLY A 83 23.73 -10.04 5.32
C GLY A 83 22.28 -10.22 5.76
N PHE A 84 21.57 -9.14 6.10
CA PHE A 84 20.12 -9.15 6.12
C PHE A 84 19.58 -8.92 4.70
N MET A 85 18.85 -9.90 4.15
CA MET A 85 18.29 -9.83 2.81
C MET A 85 16.78 -10.00 2.79
N VAL A 86 16.12 -9.15 2.02
CA VAL A 86 14.71 -9.32 1.63
C VAL A 86 14.62 -9.13 0.12
N PRO A 87 14.75 -10.22 -0.65
CA PRO A 87 14.62 -10.16 -2.10
C PRO A 87 13.21 -9.71 -2.47
N ALA A 88 13.09 -8.70 -3.34
CA ALA A 88 11.80 -8.32 -3.86
C ALA A 88 11.22 -9.48 -4.67
N GLY A 89 10.08 -10.02 -4.26
CA GLY A 89 9.37 -11.04 -5.04
C GLY A 89 8.97 -10.49 -6.40
N GLY A 90 9.05 -11.31 -7.45
CA GLY A 90 8.79 -10.91 -8.85
C GLY A 90 7.39 -10.34 -9.12
N THR A 91 6.46 -10.46 -8.17
CA THR A 91 5.07 -9.98 -8.29
C THR A 91 4.85 -8.56 -7.78
N LEU A 92 5.83 -7.97 -7.10
CA LEU A 92 5.67 -6.66 -6.47
C LEU A 92 5.49 -5.56 -7.52
N ALA A 93 6.34 -5.54 -8.57
CA ALA A 93 6.30 -4.51 -9.60
C ALA A 93 4.95 -4.45 -10.33
N PHE A 94 4.38 -5.61 -10.67
CA PHE A 94 3.05 -5.69 -11.27
C PHE A 94 1.97 -5.11 -10.34
N SER A 95 1.96 -5.55 -9.07
CA SER A 95 0.97 -5.10 -8.09
C SER A 95 1.05 -3.59 -7.86
N VAL A 96 2.26 -3.02 -7.81
CA VAL A 96 2.49 -1.57 -7.69
C VAL A 96 1.99 -0.83 -8.93
N ALA A 97 2.23 -1.36 -10.13
CA ALA A 97 1.75 -0.75 -11.37
C ALA A 97 0.22 -0.70 -11.44
N VAL A 98 -0.46 -1.81 -11.16
CA VAL A 98 -1.94 -1.87 -11.13
C VAL A 98 -2.49 -0.95 -10.05
N PHE A 99 -1.92 -0.97 -8.84
CA PHE A 99 -2.32 -0.07 -7.76
C PHE A 99 -2.21 1.39 -8.18
N THR A 100 -1.10 1.78 -8.81
CA THR A 100 -0.86 3.15 -9.28
C THR A 100 -1.88 3.57 -10.32
N ALA A 101 -2.20 2.71 -11.28
CA ALA A 101 -3.24 2.99 -12.29
C ALA A 101 -4.63 3.17 -11.66
N CYS A 102 -5.00 2.31 -10.69
CA CYS A 102 -6.25 2.44 -9.94
C CYS A 102 -6.28 3.72 -9.09
N ALA A 103 -5.17 4.07 -8.45
CA ALA A 103 -5.05 5.29 -7.64
C ALA A 103 -5.19 6.55 -8.49
N LEU A 104 -4.53 6.62 -9.66
CA LEU A 104 -4.68 7.74 -10.59
C LEU A 104 -6.13 7.87 -11.10
N SER A 105 -6.79 6.74 -11.39
CA SER A 105 -8.20 6.72 -11.79
C SER A 105 -9.12 7.22 -10.67
N CYS A 106 -8.84 6.83 -9.43
CA CYS A 106 -9.56 7.31 -8.24
C CYS A 106 -9.38 8.83 -8.06
N ILE A 107 -8.13 9.33 -8.14
CA ILE A 107 -7.84 10.76 -8.03
C ILE A 107 -8.55 11.55 -9.15
N ALA A 108 -8.51 11.05 -10.39
CA ALA A 108 -9.22 11.67 -11.50
C ALA A 108 -10.74 11.75 -11.26
N LEU A 109 -11.35 10.69 -10.70
CA LEU A 109 -12.75 10.70 -10.28
C LEU A 109 -13.01 11.80 -9.23
N LEU A 110 -12.20 11.85 -8.16
CA LEU A 110 -12.38 12.85 -7.08
C LEU A 110 -12.20 14.29 -7.59
N ILE A 111 -11.23 14.54 -8.47
CA ILE A 111 -11.05 15.84 -9.13
C ILE A 111 -12.27 16.18 -9.98
N ALA A 112 -12.77 15.24 -10.79
CA ALA A 112 -13.97 15.46 -11.59
C ALA A 112 -15.19 15.77 -10.72
N ARG A 113 -15.31 15.10 -9.56
CA ARG A 113 -16.37 15.38 -8.58
C ARG A 113 -16.25 16.76 -7.95
N ARG A 114 -15.04 17.17 -7.56
CA ARG A 114 -14.75 18.51 -7.04
C ARG A 114 -15.21 19.59 -8.02
N ILE A 115 -14.94 19.41 -9.32
CA ILE A 115 -15.33 20.35 -10.37
C ILE A 115 -16.85 20.33 -10.60
N ALA A 116 -17.48 19.15 -10.64
CA ALA A 116 -18.90 19.02 -10.98
C ALA A 116 -19.88 19.35 -9.84
N TYR A 117 -19.49 19.07 -8.58
CA TYR A 117 -20.38 19.12 -7.42
C TYR A 117 -19.85 19.94 -6.26
N GLY A 118 -18.64 20.49 -6.35
CA GLY A 118 -18.02 21.31 -5.29
C GLY A 118 -17.46 20.52 -4.11
N GLY A 119 -17.52 19.18 -4.13
CA GLY A 119 -17.00 18.29 -3.08
C GLY A 119 -16.57 16.95 -3.65
N GLU A 120 -15.74 16.22 -2.90
CA GLU A 120 -15.09 15.00 -3.37
C GLU A 120 -15.97 13.76 -3.21
N LEU A 121 -16.72 13.66 -2.10
CA LEU A 121 -17.61 12.52 -1.86
C LEU A 121 -19.08 12.92 -1.63
N GLY A 122 -19.34 14.16 -1.25
CA GLY A 122 -20.65 14.74 -0.96
C GLY A 122 -21.55 14.95 -2.19
N GLY A 123 -22.59 15.78 -2.09
CA GLY A 123 -23.47 16.10 -3.23
C GLY A 123 -24.60 15.09 -3.52
N PRO A 124 -25.16 15.05 -4.74
CA PRO A 124 -26.39 14.33 -5.04
C PRO A 124 -26.30 12.82 -4.77
N ARG A 125 -27.33 12.24 -4.15
CA ARG A 125 -27.34 10.82 -3.76
C ARG A 125 -27.06 9.86 -4.92
N ARG A 126 -27.57 10.15 -6.12
CA ARG A 126 -27.31 9.34 -7.32
C ARG A 126 -25.84 9.32 -7.73
N ALA A 127 -25.16 10.47 -7.62
CA ALA A 127 -23.73 10.56 -7.89
C ALA A 127 -22.94 9.75 -6.84
N GLN A 128 -23.27 9.90 -5.56
CA GLN A 128 -22.65 9.14 -4.47
C GLN A 128 -22.74 7.61 -4.68
N LEU A 129 -23.91 7.09 -5.06
CA LEU A 129 -24.07 5.65 -5.31
C LEU A 129 -23.27 5.18 -6.53
N ARG A 130 -23.30 5.95 -7.63
CA ARG A 130 -22.52 5.65 -8.83
C ARG A 130 -21.03 5.59 -8.51
N ASP A 131 -20.53 6.61 -7.84
CA ASP A 131 -19.10 6.78 -7.55
C ASP A 131 -18.61 5.74 -6.54
N ALA A 132 -19.43 5.40 -5.54
CA ALA A 132 -19.16 4.26 -4.65
C ALA A 132 -19.05 2.94 -5.43
N GLY A 133 -19.95 2.69 -6.39
CA GLY A 133 -19.88 1.52 -7.26
C GLY A 133 -18.58 1.47 -8.08
N ILE A 134 -18.17 2.60 -8.67
CA ILE A 134 -16.91 2.71 -9.43
C ILE A 134 -15.71 2.40 -8.52
N LEU A 135 -15.65 2.99 -7.33
CA LEU A 135 -14.55 2.79 -6.38
C LEU A 135 -14.46 1.34 -5.89
N VAL A 136 -15.60 0.69 -5.63
CA VAL A 136 -15.66 -0.74 -5.27
C VAL A 136 -15.17 -1.61 -6.44
N LEU A 137 -15.58 -1.30 -7.67
CA LEU A 137 -15.14 -2.05 -8.85
C LEU A 137 -13.63 -1.89 -9.10
N LEU A 138 -13.08 -0.68 -8.91
CA LEU A 138 -11.63 -0.45 -8.97
C LEU A 138 -10.88 -1.29 -7.92
N TRP A 139 -11.41 -1.36 -6.69
CA TRP A 139 -10.83 -2.18 -5.62
C TRP A 139 -10.88 -3.68 -5.94
N ILE A 140 -12.03 -4.19 -6.38
CA ILE A 140 -12.18 -5.60 -6.80
C ILE A 140 -11.23 -5.92 -7.95
N GLY A 141 -11.14 -5.03 -8.95
CA GLY A 141 -10.24 -5.18 -10.09
C GLY A 141 -8.78 -5.26 -9.68
N TYR A 142 -8.32 -4.37 -8.80
CA TYR A 142 -6.97 -4.39 -8.24
C TYR A 142 -6.67 -5.70 -7.50
N VAL A 143 -7.54 -6.10 -6.57
CA VAL A 143 -7.35 -7.32 -5.77
C VAL A 143 -7.33 -8.54 -6.66
N SER A 144 -8.23 -8.64 -7.64
CA SER A 144 -8.33 -9.78 -8.55
C SER A 144 -7.09 -9.89 -9.44
N ALA A 145 -6.68 -8.79 -10.08
CA ALA A 145 -5.49 -8.77 -10.94
C ALA A 145 -4.22 -9.13 -10.14
N SER A 146 -4.05 -8.55 -8.96
CA SER A 146 -2.89 -8.82 -8.10
C SER A 146 -2.88 -10.27 -7.60
N SER A 147 -4.05 -10.80 -7.21
CA SER A 147 -4.17 -12.18 -6.73
C SER A 147 -3.89 -13.21 -7.82
N VAL A 148 -4.39 -13.00 -9.04
CA VAL A 148 -4.13 -13.90 -10.18
C VAL A 148 -2.63 -13.91 -10.51
N ASN A 149 -1.99 -12.74 -10.58
CA ASN A 149 -0.55 -12.67 -10.85
C ASN A 149 0.27 -13.33 -9.73
N ALA A 150 -0.13 -13.15 -8.47
CA ALA A 150 0.48 -13.82 -7.33
C ALA A 150 0.39 -15.35 -7.44
N SER A 151 -0.77 -15.89 -7.76
CA SER A 151 -0.98 -17.34 -7.94
C SER A 151 -0.20 -17.91 -9.13
N LEU A 152 -0.14 -17.18 -10.25
CA LEU A 152 0.62 -17.61 -11.43
C LEU A 152 2.14 -17.60 -11.19
N SER A 153 2.64 -16.66 -10.39
CA SER A 153 4.06 -16.59 -10.07
C SER A 153 4.50 -17.57 -8.99
N ALA A 154 3.54 -18.20 -8.30
CA ALA A 154 3.77 -19.21 -7.28
C ALA A 154 3.65 -20.65 -7.82
N ALA A 155 3.18 -20.82 -9.06
CA ALA A 155 3.06 -22.09 -9.78
C ALA A 155 4.27 -22.33 -10.68
#